data_AF-A0AAW1S0D2-F1
#
_entry.id   AF-A0AAW1S0D2-F1
#
_cell.length_a   1.000
_cell.length_b   1.000
_cell.length_c   1.000
_cell.angle_alpha   90.00
_cell.angle_beta   90.00
_cell.angle_gamma   90.00
#
_symmetry.space_group_name_H-M   'P 1'
#
loop_
_entity.id
_entity.type
_entity.pdbx_description
1 polymer ?
#
loop_
_entity_poly.entity_id
_entity_poly.type
_entity_poly.pdbx_seq_one_letter_code
_entity_poly.pdbx_strand_id
1 'polypeptide(L)'
;MVNVTSKRCEHEGCKKQGSFAYSGQSSRMCKEHMLPGMENVRNLRCEAPGCRKQPNFGFPGSERRFCVAHKVEGMEDVTSRKCQADSCRKTAIFGYPGGKRARCKTHGLEGMVNVVSKRCEAHGCDTIPKFGVPGGPRRFCKAHKAEGMEDVSNPRCEADSCRTFASFGYPGGKPVRCKAHIAEGMVCVRGGRTSQGGQHD
;
A
#
# COMPACT_ATOMS: atom_id res chain seq x y z
N MET A 1 -14.64 -0.46 0.23
CA MET A 1 -13.75 -1.64 0.32
C MET A 1 -14.65 -2.85 0.27
N VAL A 2 -14.77 -3.50 -0.90
CA VAL A 2 -15.61 -4.70 -1.01
C VAL A 2 -14.88 -5.79 -0.23
N ASN A 3 -15.47 -6.22 0.87
CA ASN A 3 -14.95 -7.33 1.65
C ASN A 3 -15.13 -8.58 0.80
N VAL A 4 -14.11 -8.97 0.04
CA VAL A 4 -14.11 -10.24 -0.69
C VAL A 4 -13.97 -11.31 0.38
N THR A 5 -15.12 -11.80 0.88
CA THR A 5 -15.19 -12.96 1.76
C THR A 5 -14.39 -14.06 1.12
N SER A 6 -13.25 -14.38 1.72
CA SER A 6 -12.35 -15.36 1.14
C SER A 6 -13.03 -16.72 1.16
N LYS A 7 -13.35 -17.24 -0.02
CA LYS A 7 -14.03 -18.52 -0.17
C LYS A 7 -13.20 -19.62 0.52
N ARG A 8 -13.87 -20.45 1.31
CA ARG A 8 -13.27 -21.64 1.92
C ARG A 8 -12.99 -22.68 0.83
N CYS A 9 -12.14 -23.65 1.16
CA CYS A 9 -11.90 -24.80 0.31
C CYS A 9 -13.21 -25.55 0.05
N GLU A 10 -13.45 -26.00 -1.18
CA GLU A 10 -14.66 -26.77 -1.53
C GLU A 10 -14.61 -28.25 -1.09
N HIS A 11 -13.49 -28.70 -0.51
CA HIS A 11 -13.38 -30.08 0.00
C HIS A 11 -14.19 -30.24 1.28
N GLU A 12 -15.01 -31.30 1.33
CA GLU A 12 -15.87 -31.65 2.48
C GLU A 12 -15.08 -31.61 3.79
N GLY A 13 -15.59 -30.88 4.79
CA GLY A 13 -14.95 -30.72 6.11
C GLY A 13 -13.70 -29.82 6.15
N CYS A 14 -13.23 -29.27 5.03
CA CYS A 14 -12.03 -28.42 5.01
C CYS A 14 -12.34 -26.97 5.41
N LYS A 15 -11.84 -26.53 6.57
CA LYS A 15 -11.96 -25.13 7.04
C LYS A 15 -10.88 -24.19 6.48
N LYS A 16 -9.95 -24.71 5.68
CA LYS A 16 -8.85 -23.91 5.10
C LYS A 16 -9.38 -23.00 3.99
N GLN A 17 -8.68 -21.89 3.79
CA GLN A 17 -9.01 -20.92 2.76
C GLN A 17 -8.60 -21.43 1.36
N GLY A 18 -9.48 -21.28 0.38
CA GLY A 18 -9.16 -21.55 -1.02
C GLY A 18 -8.09 -20.56 -1.51
N SER A 19 -7.02 -21.08 -2.10
CA SER A 19 -5.93 -20.30 -2.71
C SER A 19 -5.56 -20.78 -4.11
N PHE A 20 -5.96 -22.01 -4.48
CA PHE A 20 -5.60 -22.66 -5.74
C PHE A 20 -6.83 -22.77 -6.65
N ALA A 21 -6.60 -22.58 -7.95
CA ALA A 21 -7.58 -22.75 -9.02
C ALA A 21 -6.88 -22.92 -10.37
N TYR A 22 -7.65 -23.27 -11.40
CA TYR A 22 -7.19 -23.18 -12.79
C TYR A 22 -7.10 -21.71 -13.23
N SER A 23 -6.28 -21.45 -14.26
CA SER A 23 -6.05 -20.11 -14.77
C SER A 23 -7.34 -19.40 -15.15
N GLY A 24 -7.48 -18.14 -14.72
CA GLY A 24 -8.70 -17.33 -14.92
C GLY A 24 -9.89 -17.67 -14.00
N GLN A 25 -9.77 -18.66 -13.10
CA GLN A 25 -10.84 -19.01 -12.17
C GLN A 25 -10.61 -18.47 -10.75
N SER A 26 -11.70 -18.30 -10.00
CA SER A 26 -11.63 -17.96 -8.57
C SER A 26 -11.03 -19.12 -7.77
N SER A 27 -10.23 -18.81 -6.73
CA SER A 27 -9.66 -19.82 -5.82
C SER A 27 -10.73 -20.68 -5.16
N ARG A 28 -10.64 -22.01 -5.29
CA ARG A 28 -11.59 -23.00 -4.76
C ARG A 28 -10.96 -24.03 -3.84
N MET A 29 -9.67 -24.31 -4.03
CA MET A 29 -8.96 -25.37 -3.29
C MET A 29 -7.86 -24.81 -2.40
N CYS A 30 -7.59 -25.48 -1.29
CA CYS A 30 -6.44 -25.18 -0.44
C CYS A 30 -5.17 -25.90 -0.97
N LYS A 31 -4.02 -25.65 -0.36
CA LYS A 31 -2.74 -26.26 -0.78
C LYS A 31 -2.76 -27.79 -0.73
N GLU A 32 -3.49 -28.36 0.22
CA GLU A 32 -3.58 -29.82 0.43
C GLU A 32 -4.55 -30.49 -0.55
N HIS A 33 -5.57 -29.77 -1.01
CA HIS A 33 -6.57 -30.28 -1.96
C HIS A 33 -6.33 -29.74 -3.37
N MET A 34 -5.07 -29.40 -3.68
CA MET A 34 -4.67 -28.89 -5.00
C MET A 34 -4.71 -30.03 -6.02
N LEU A 35 -5.50 -29.86 -7.08
CA LEU A 35 -5.53 -30.80 -8.21
C LEU A 35 -4.38 -30.50 -9.20
N PRO A 36 -3.92 -31.50 -9.97
CA PRO A 36 -2.95 -31.29 -11.04
C PRO A 36 -3.40 -30.18 -12.01
N GLY A 37 -2.50 -29.27 -12.32
CA GLY A 37 -2.76 -28.11 -13.18
C GLY A 37 -3.37 -26.89 -12.49
N MET A 38 -3.66 -26.94 -11.18
CA MET A 38 -4.06 -25.76 -10.42
C MET A 38 -2.85 -24.92 -10.00
N GLU A 39 -3.02 -23.59 -10.05
CA GLU A 39 -2.02 -22.62 -9.64
C GLU A 39 -2.51 -21.77 -8.45
N ASN A 40 -1.57 -21.13 -7.75
CA ASN A 40 -1.91 -20.24 -6.64
C ASN A 40 -2.36 -18.87 -7.17
N VAL A 41 -3.64 -18.76 -7.51
CA VAL A 41 -4.27 -17.53 -8.03
C VAL A 41 -4.39 -16.41 -6.98
N ARG A 42 -4.23 -16.73 -5.69
CA ARG A 42 -4.32 -15.75 -4.60
C ARG A 42 -2.98 -15.07 -4.34
N ASN A 43 -1.93 -15.87 -4.21
CA ASN A 43 -0.56 -15.46 -3.92
C ASN A 43 0.33 -15.76 -5.13
N LEU A 44 0.02 -15.14 -6.27
CA LEU A 44 0.82 -15.28 -7.48
C LEU A 44 2.28 -14.90 -7.20
N ARG A 45 3.18 -15.66 -7.84
CA ARG A 45 4.61 -15.39 -7.87
C ARG A 45 4.98 -14.99 -9.29
N CYS A 46 6.04 -14.19 -9.40
CA CYS A 46 6.63 -13.89 -10.69
C CYS A 46 7.03 -15.20 -11.40
N GLU A 47 6.71 -15.32 -12.68
CA GLU A 47 7.00 -16.53 -13.48
C GLU A 47 8.49 -16.75 -13.78
N ALA A 48 9.34 -15.74 -13.55
CA ALA A 48 10.78 -15.88 -13.71
C ALA A 48 11.34 -16.95 -12.76
N PRO A 49 12.18 -17.88 -13.26
CA PRO A 49 12.77 -18.95 -12.45
C PRO A 49 13.43 -18.43 -11.18
N GLY A 50 13.09 -19.04 -10.03
CA GLY A 50 13.64 -18.66 -8.73
C GLY A 50 13.08 -17.37 -8.12
N CYS A 51 12.19 -16.64 -8.80
CA CYS A 51 11.65 -15.39 -8.28
C CYS A 51 10.50 -15.62 -7.27
N ARG A 52 10.60 -14.99 -6.09
CA ARG A 52 9.54 -15.02 -5.06
C ARG A 52 8.77 -13.71 -4.92
N LYS A 53 9.04 -12.72 -5.79
CA LYS A 53 8.37 -11.42 -5.78
C LYS A 53 6.95 -11.55 -6.34
N GLN A 54 6.02 -10.73 -5.84
CA GLN A 54 4.68 -10.64 -6.42
C GLN A 54 4.75 -9.99 -7.82
N PRO A 55 4.03 -10.55 -8.81
CA PRO A 55 3.96 -9.96 -10.12
C PRO A 55 3.00 -8.77 -10.11
N ASN A 56 3.37 -7.72 -10.84
CA ASN A 56 2.53 -6.54 -11.12
C ASN A 56 2.49 -6.21 -12.62
N PHE A 57 3.40 -6.78 -13.41
CA PHE A 57 3.58 -6.49 -14.82
C PHE A 57 2.99 -7.59 -15.70
N GLY A 58 2.36 -7.17 -16.78
CA GLY A 58 1.77 -8.01 -17.81
C GLY A 58 1.65 -7.24 -19.11
N PHE A 59 1.25 -7.91 -20.19
CA PHE A 59 0.90 -7.20 -21.42
C PHE A 59 -0.43 -6.45 -21.25
N PRO A 60 -0.67 -5.36 -22.03
CA PRO A 60 -1.93 -4.64 -21.98
C PRO A 60 -3.14 -5.59 -22.14
N GLY A 61 -4.11 -5.49 -21.23
CA GLY A 61 -5.30 -6.36 -21.21
C GLY A 61 -5.09 -7.79 -20.71
N SER A 62 -3.86 -8.16 -20.33
CA SER A 62 -3.52 -9.50 -19.80
C SER A 62 -3.36 -9.51 -18.27
N GLU A 63 -3.30 -10.70 -17.69
CA GLU A 63 -3.00 -10.86 -16.26
C GLU A 63 -1.52 -10.53 -15.93
N ARG A 64 -1.27 -10.24 -14.65
CA ARG A 64 0.07 -9.96 -14.12
C ARG A 64 0.87 -11.25 -13.99
N ARG A 65 2.04 -11.32 -14.64
CA ARG A 65 2.91 -12.51 -14.67
C ARG A 65 4.32 -12.25 -14.17
N PHE A 66 4.80 -11.01 -14.29
CA PHE A 66 6.18 -10.64 -13.95
C PHE A 66 6.25 -9.54 -12.89
N CYS A 67 7.33 -9.53 -12.12
CA CYS A 67 7.65 -8.42 -11.23
C CYS A 67 8.43 -7.34 -12.01
N VAL A 68 8.63 -6.17 -11.38
CA VAL A 68 9.34 -5.05 -12.02
C VAL A 68 10.73 -5.39 -12.54
N ALA A 69 11.44 -6.32 -11.88
CA ALA A 69 12.78 -6.75 -12.26
C ALA A 69 12.80 -7.70 -13.46
N HIS A 70 11.68 -8.34 -13.78
CA HIS A 70 11.55 -9.32 -14.86
C HIS A 70 10.52 -8.89 -15.91
N LYS A 71 10.19 -7.60 -15.96
CA LYS A 71 9.36 -7.08 -17.04
C LYS A 71 10.17 -7.13 -18.34
N VAL A 72 9.52 -7.50 -19.43
CA VAL A 72 10.09 -7.38 -20.78
C VAL A 72 9.47 -6.19 -21.51
N GLU A 73 10.04 -5.81 -22.66
CA GLU A 73 9.48 -4.75 -23.49
C GLU A 73 8.03 -5.04 -23.87
N GLY A 74 7.20 -3.99 -23.90
CA GLY A 74 5.75 -4.10 -24.12
C GLY A 74 4.93 -4.44 -22.87
N MET A 75 5.54 -4.83 -21.74
CA MET A 75 4.80 -5.03 -20.49
C MET A 75 4.56 -3.72 -19.73
N GLU A 76 3.39 -3.61 -19.12
CA GLU A 76 2.99 -2.50 -18.25
C GLU A 76 2.57 -2.99 -16.86
N ASP A 77 2.56 -2.07 -15.89
CA ASP A 77 1.95 -2.34 -14.59
C ASP A 77 0.43 -2.41 -14.78
N VAL A 78 -0.10 -3.64 -14.76
CA VAL A 78 -1.53 -3.94 -14.93
C VAL A 78 -2.29 -3.90 -13.61
N THR A 79 -1.60 -3.80 -12.47
CA THR A 79 -2.25 -3.70 -11.14
C THR A 79 -2.54 -2.25 -10.78
N SER A 80 -1.66 -1.34 -11.15
CA SER A 80 -1.85 0.11 -11.01
C SER A 80 -2.78 0.63 -12.10
N ARG A 81 -3.96 1.12 -11.71
CA ARG A 81 -4.87 1.75 -12.70
C ARG A 81 -4.27 3.08 -13.11
N LYS A 82 -4.12 3.31 -14.41
CA LYS A 82 -3.71 4.60 -14.96
C LYS A 82 -4.86 5.61 -14.91
N CYS A 83 -4.50 6.89 -14.94
CA CYS A 83 -5.45 7.99 -15.05
C CYS A 83 -6.21 7.93 -16.37
N GLN A 84 -7.53 8.03 -16.32
CA GLN A 84 -8.43 8.06 -17.49
C GLN A 84 -8.50 9.42 -18.18
N ALA A 85 -7.47 10.26 -18.03
CA ALA A 85 -7.39 11.52 -18.76
C ALA A 85 -6.51 11.28 -19.99
N ASP A 86 -6.86 11.89 -21.11
CA ASP A 86 -6.12 11.72 -22.35
C ASP A 86 -4.64 11.99 -22.17
N SER A 87 -3.82 11.08 -22.73
CA SER A 87 -2.35 11.15 -22.66
C SER A 87 -1.75 11.13 -21.26
N CYS A 88 -2.51 10.85 -20.20
CA CYS A 88 -1.99 10.80 -18.83
C CYS A 88 -1.51 9.40 -18.42
N ARG A 89 -0.19 9.27 -18.21
CA ARG A 89 0.44 8.02 -17.71
C ARG A 89 0.55 7.93 -16.19
N LYS A 90 0.05 8.92 -15.44
CA LYS A 90 0.10 8.92 -13.97
C LYS A 90 -0.88 7.89 -13.40
N THR A 91 -0.53 7.26 -12.29
CA THR A 91 -1.43 6.35 -11.57
C THR A 91 -2.67 7.09 -11.07
N ALA A 92 -3.84 6.51 -11.31
CA ALA A 92 -5.09 6.98 -10.76
C ALA A 92 -5.13 6.73 -9.25
N ILE A 93 -5.41 7.77 -8.48
CA ILE A 93 -5.57 7.72 -7.04
C ILE A 93 -6.87 8.40 -6.56
N PHE A 94 -7.51 9.17 -7.43
CA PHE A 94 -8.76 9.88 -7.18
C PHE A 94 -9.93 9.17 -7.84
N GLY A 95 -11.09 9.22 -7.20
CA GLY A 95 -12.37 8.71 -7.70
C GLY A 95 -13.52 9.22 -6.82
N TYR A 96 -14.76 8.93 -7.20
CA TYR A 96 -15.91 9.31 -6.37
C TYR A 96 -15.96 8.48 -5.07
N PRO A 97 -16.51 9.03 -3.97
CA PRO A 97 -16.66 8.32 -2.70
C PRO A 97 -17.30 6.93 -2.88
N GLY A 98 -16.68 5.90 -2.32
CA GLY A 98 -17.12 4.50 -2.46
C GLY A 98 -16.80 3.83 -3.80
N GLY A 99 -16.40 4.60 -4.82
CA GLY A 99 -16.09 4.12 -6.17
C GLY A 99 -14.66 3.62 -6.36
N LYS A 100 -14.34 3.26 -7.62
CA LYS A 100 -12.99 2.88 -8.04
C LYS A 100 -12.18 4.13 -8.39
N ARG A 101 -10.84 4.05 -8.25
CA ARG A 101 -9.91 5.09 -8.71
C ARG A 101 -9.96 5.21 -10.24
N ALA A 102 -10.00 6.43 -10.74
CA ALA A 102 -10.19 6.79 -12.14
C ALA A 102 -9.20 7.87 -12.62
N ARG A 103 -8.88 8.86 -11.78
CA ARG A 103 -8.04 10.01 -12.16
C ARG A 103 -6.83 10.15 -11.23
N CYS A 104 -5.76 10.78 -11.72
CA CYS A 104 -4.63 11.18 -10.86
C CYS A 104 -4.97 12.48 -10.12
N LYS A 105 -4.09 12.91 -9.19
CA LYS A 105 -4.30 14.13 -8.40
C LYS A 105 -4.52 15.38 -9.26
N THR A 106 -3.83 15.48 -10.41
CA THR A 106 -3.91 16.67 -11.29
C THR A 106 -5.12 16.66 -12.22
N HIS A 107 -5.77 15.51 -12.41
CA HIS A 107 -6.94 15.38 -13.28
C HIS A 107 -8.20 14.98 -12.51
N GLY A 108 -8.19 15.19 -11.18
CA GLY A 108 -9.36 14.99 -10.34
C GLY A 108 -10.44 15.98 -10.74
N LEU A 109 -11.66 15.47 -10.94
CA LEU A 109 -12.84 16.28 -11.19
C LEU A 109 -13.47 16.72 -9.86
N GLU A 110 -14.37 17.70 -9.92
CA GLU A 110 -15.15 18.10 -8.76
C GLU A 110 -15.89 16.90 -8.15
N GLY A 111 -15.90 16.82 -6.82
CA GLY A 111 -16.44 15.69 -6.07
C GLY A 111 -15.57 14.43 -6.04
N MET A 112 -14.43 14.38 -6.74
CA MET A 112 -13.49 13.27 -6.62
C MET A 112 -12.57 13.42 -5.41
N VAL A 113 -12.35 12.31 -4.71
CA VAL A 113 -11.54 12.23 -3.49
C VAL A 113 -10.45 11.19 -3.65
N ASN A 114 -9.41 11.24 -2.80
CA ASN A 114 -8.39 10.19 -2.79
C ASN A 114 -8.98 8.89 -2.22
N VAL A 115 -9.31 7.93 -3.08
CA VAL A 115 -9.95 6.65 -2.72
C VAL A 115 -8.93 5.56 -2.37
N VAL A 116 -7.63 5.84 -2.50
CA VAL A 116 -6.55 4.89 -2.20
C VAL A 116 -6.02 5.08 -0.79
N SER A 117 -5.88 6.33 -0.35
CA SER A 117 -5.40 6.66 0.98
C SER A 117 -6.50 6.50 2.01
N LYS A 118 -6.14 6.08 3.24
CA LYS A 118 -7.08 6.13 4.37
C LYS A 118 -7.59 7.56 4.55
N ARG A 119 -8.87 7.68 4.85
CA ARG A 119 -9.52 8.94 5.18
C ARG A 119 -9.55 9.15 6.69
N CYS A 120 -9.63 10.40 7.10
CA CYS A 120 -9.99 10.76 8.46
C CYS A 120 -11.32 10.08 8.83
N GLU A 121 -11.39 9.50 10.02
CA GLU A 121 -12.58 8.77 10.48
C GLU A 121 -13.74 9.70 10.87
N ALA A 122 -13.49 11.01 10.98
CA ALA A 122 -14.55 12.00 11.14
C ALA A 122 -15.50 12.00 9.93
N HIS A 123 -16.80 12.01 10.19
CA HIS A 123 -17.84 11.99 9.18
C HIS A 123 -17.70 13.16 8.19
N GLY A 124 -17.80 12.87 6.89
CA GLY A 124 -17.66 13.89 5.83
C GLY A 124 -16.24 14.44 5.64
N CYS A 125 -15.22 13.89 6.30
CA CYS A 125 -13.86 14.38 6.15
C CYS A 125 -13.08 13.62 5.06
N ASP A 126 -12.50 14.35 4.11
CA ASP A 126 -11.68 13.82 3.00
C ASP A 126 -10.17 13.99 3.19
N THR A 127 -9.77 14.55 4.33
CA THR A 127 -8.36 14.79 4.62
C THR A 127 -7.64 13.50 5.03
N ILE A 128 -6.37 13.39 4.66
CA ILE A 128 -5.53 12.25 5.04
C ILE A 128 -5.24 12.38 6.54
N PRO A 129 -5.55 11.35 7.35
CA PRO A 129 -5.30 11.39 8.77
C PRO A 129 -3.80 11.35 9.04
N LYS A 130 -3.38 12.12 10.05
CA LYS A 130 -2.00 12.13 10.56
C LYS A 130 -1.96 11.87 12.06
N PHE A 131 -3.07 12.10 12.75
CA PHE A 131 -3.20 12.06 14.19
C PHE A 131 -3.81 10.75 14.67
N GLY A 132 -3.38 10.29 15.83
CA GLY A 132 -3.86 9.09 16.48
C GLY A 132 -3.36 9.01 17.91
N VAL A 133 -3.71 7.92 18.59
CA VAL A 133 -3.17 7.58 19.92
C VAL A 133 -1.67 7.25 19.77
N PRO A 134 -0.80 7.65 20.71
CA PRO A 134 0.61 7.30 20.69
C PRO A 134 0.85 5.80 20.44
N GLY A 135 1.75 5.47 19.52
CA GLY A 135 2.03 4.09 19.09
C GLY A 135 0.98 3.44 18.19
N GLY A 136 -0.22 4.02 18.09
CA GLY A 136 -1.35 3.53 17.30
C GLY A 136 -1.36 3.98 15.83
N PRO A 137 -2.39 3.57 15.05
CA PRO A 137 -2.56 4.02 13.68
C PRO A 137 -3.05 5.47 13.60
N ARG A 138 -2.75 6.14 12.48
CA ARG A 138 -3.36 7.43 12.12
C ARG A 138 -4.84 7.23 11.78
N ARG A 139 -5.72 7.96 12.47
CA ARG A 139 -7.18 7.87 12.34
C ARG A 139 -7.84 9.22 12.06
N PHE A 140 -7.26 10.30 12.56
CA PHE A 140 -7.84 11.64 12.47
C PHE A 140 -6.90 12.66 11.81
N CYS A 141 -7.46 13.72 11.26
CA CYS A 141 -6.70 14.85 10.73
C CYS A 141 -6.48 15.93 11.80
N LYS A 142 -5.74 16.98 11.47
CA LYS A 142 -5.42 18.07 12.41
C LYS A 142 -6.68 18.75 12.99
N ALA A 143 -7.74 18.88 12.17
CA ALA A 143 -8.99 19.52 12.56
C ALA A 143 -9.86 18.63 13.46
N HIS A 144 -9.72 17.30 13.35
CA HIS A 144 -10.52 16.33 14.09
C HIS A 144 -9.69 15.57 15.15
N LYS A 145 -8.55 16.11 15.55
CA LYS A 145 -7.75 15.50 16.63
C LYS A 145 -8.49 15.72 17.95
N ALA A 146 -8.63 14.66 18.75
CA ALA A 146 -9.09 14.77 20.13
C ALA A 146 -7.92 15.10 21.07
N GLU A 147 -8.23 15.46 22.32
CA GLU A 147 -7.22 15.61 23.36
C GLU A 147 -6.44 14.29 23.55
N GLY A 148 -5.13 14.39 23.79
CA GLY A 148 -4.24 13.23 23.90
C GLY A 148 -3.80 12.58 22.56
N MET A 149 -4.32 13.02 21.41
CA MET A 149 -3.83 12.54 20.11
C MET A 149 -2.60 13.31 19.61
N GLU A 150 -1.64 12.58 19.04
CA GLU A 150 -0.40 13.13 18.50
C GLU A 150 -0.23 12.82 17.00
N ASP A 151 0.71 13.53 16.34
CA ASP A 151 1.08 13.23 14.95
C ASP A 151 1.89 11.92 14.89
N VAL A 152 1.18 10.80 14.81
CA VAL A 152 1.80 9.46 14.67
C VAL A 152 2.49 9.26 13.32
N SER A 153 2.31 10.18 12.35
CA SER A 153 3.04 10.14 11.08
C SER A 153 4.44 10.73 11.21
N ASN A 154 4.62 11.66 12.15
CA ASN A 154 5.90 12.28 12.48
C ASN A 154 6.10 12.18 14.00
N PRO A 155 6.49 10.99 14.51
CA PRO A 155 6.65 10.80 15.95
C PRO A 155 7.68 11.77 16.52
N ARG A 156 7.44 12.21 17.76
CA ARG A 156 8.40 13.04 18.50
C ARG A 156 9.57 12.19 18.99
N CYS A 157 10.69 12.85 19.24
CA CYS A 157 11.82 12.22 19.91
C CYS A 157 11.40 11.77 21.31
N GLU A 158 11.69 10.52 21.67
CA GLU A 158 11.39 9.95 23.00
C GLU A 158 12.35 10.43 24.10
N ALA A 159 13.30 11.31 23.78
CA ALA A 159 14.18 11.88 24.78
C ALA A 159 13.40 12.88 25.62
N ASP A 160 13.65 12.86 26.93
CA ASP A 160 12.94 13.72 27.87
C ASP A 160 13.04 15.20 27.44
N SER A 161 11.93 15.93 27.55
CA SER A 161 11.77 17.33 27.14
C SER A 161 12.05 17.65 25.65
N CYS A 162 12.32 16.66 24.80
CA CYS A 162 12.65 16.89 23.41
C CYS A 162 11.40 17.06 22.52
N ARG A 163 11.22 18.26 21.94
CA ARG A 163 10.10 18.56 21.05
C ARG A 163 10.39 18.35 19.56
N THR A 164 11.59 17.89 19.22
CA THR A 164 11.99 17.63 17.83
C THR A 164 11.39 16.32 17.32
N PHE A 165 11.21 16.20 16.01
CA PHE A 165 10.71 14.95 15.43
C PHE A 165 11.80 13.89 15.36
N ALA A 166 11.40 12.65 15.65
CA ALA A 166 12.28 11.50 15.51
C ALA A 166 12.52 11.18 14.02
N SER A 167 13.76 10.86 13.70
CA SER A 167 14.19 10.37 12.38
C SER A 167 15.09 9.14 12.46
N PHE A 168 15.63 8.85 13.64
CA PHE A 168 16.56 7.76 13.91
C PHE A 168 15.91 6.68 14.76
N GLY A 169 16.27 5.43 14.49
CA GLY A 169 15.81 4.25 15.21
C GLY A 169 16.68 3.05 14.85
N TYR A 170 16.42 1.91 15.49
CA TYR A 170 17.14 0.68 15.16
C TYR A 170 16.74 0.13 13.78
N PRO A 171 17.63 -0.59 13.08
CA PRO A 171 17.33 -1.17 11.77
C PRO A 171 16.01 -1.96 11.76
N GLY A 172 15.12 -1.64 10.81
CA GLY A 172 13.79 -2.24 10.69
C GLY A 172 12.73 -1.70 11.67
N GLY A 173 13.11 -0.83 12.60
CA GLY A 173 12.23 -0.20 13.57
C GLY A 173 11.60 1.12 13.10
N LYS A 174 10.78 1.70 14.00
CA LYS A 174 10.22 3.06 13.84
C LYS A 174 11.24 4.11 14.29
N PRO A 175 11.16 5.36 13.80
CA PRO A 175 11.98 6.43 14.32
C PRO A 175 11.53 6.80 15.73
N VAL A 176 12.48 6.81 16.68
CA VAL A 176 12.27 7.09 18.11
C VAL A 176 13.15 8.24 18.63
N ARG A 177 14.28 8.53 17.96
CA ARG A 177 15.21 9.59 18.34
C ARG A 177 15.43 10.61 17.23
N CYS A 178 15.77 11.84 17.60
CA CYS A 178 16.20 12.87 16.66
C CYS A 178 17.72 12.82 16.45
N LYS A 179 18.24 13.67 15.55
CA LYS A 179 19.69 13.75 15.26
C LYS A 179 20.54 14.03 16.50
N ALA A 180 20.03 14.82 17.44
CA ALA A 180 20.75 15.19 18.67
C ALA A 180 20.73 14.09 19.74
N HIS A 181 19.81 13.12 19.64
CA HIS A 181 19.62 12.07 20.64
C HIS A 181 19.85 10.66 20.07
N ILE A 182 20.70 10.58 19.05
CA ILE A 182 21.08 9.32 18.43
C ILE A 182 21.89 8.49 19.44
N ALA A 183 21.55 7.20 19.56
CA ALA A 183 22.32 6.24 20.35
C ALA A 183 23.12 5.31 19.42
N GLU A 184 24.08 4.60 19.98
CA GLU A 184 24.87 3.60 19.24
C GLU A 184 23.94 2.57 18.58
N GLY A 185 24.25 2.23 17.31
CA GLY A 185 23.45 1.29 16.51
C GLY A 185 22.16 1.86 15.90
N MET A 186 21.82 3.13 16.12
CA MET A 186 20.67 3.76 15.46
C MET A 186 21.02 4.26 14.05
N VAL A 187 20.09 4.08 13.11
CA VAL A 187 20.19 4.53 11.73
C VAL A 187 19.03 5.46 11.39
N CYS A 188 19.15 6.25 10.32
CA CYS A 188 18.02 7.02 9.80
C CYS A 188 16.98 6.04 9.21
N VAL A 189 15.82 5.93 9.83
CA VAL A 189 14.76 4.96 9.45
C VAL A 189 13.55 5.61 8.78
N ARG A 190 13.60 6.92 8.50
CA ARG A 190 12.56 7.59 7.70
C ARG A 190 12.63 7.12 6.25
N GLY A 191 11.74 6.21 5.86
CA GLY A 191 11.52 5.85 4.47
C GLY A 191 10.81 6.95 3.67
N GLY A 192 11.53 7.56 2.72
CA GLY A 192 10.95 8.05 1.46
C GLY A 192 10.49 9.52 1.41
N ARG A 193 11.44 10.46 1.39
CA ARG A 193 11.45 11.60 0.45
C ARG A 193 12.92 11.86 0.12
N THR A 194 13.39 11.33 -1.01
CA THR A 194 14.51 11.94 -1.71
C THR A 194 14.06 13.34 -2.09
N SER A 195 14.42 14.33 -1.28
CA SER A 195 14.68 15.65 -1.83
C SER A 195 15.86 15.46 -2.78
N GLN A 196 15.58 15.35 -4.08
CA GLN A 196 16.54 15.82 -5.07
C GLN A 196 16.83 17.26 -4.67
N GLY A 197 17.97 17.47 -3.99
CA GLY A 197 18.60 18.76 -3.94
C GLY A 197 19.04 19.04 -5.37
N GLY A 198 18.19 19.73 -6.12
CA GLY A 198 18.60 20.40 -7.33
C GLY A 198 19.74 21.34 -6.95
N GLN A 199 20.88 21.11 -7.57
CA GLN A 199 21.88 22.14 -7.76
C GLN A 199 21.16 23.33 -8.39
N HIS A 200 21.09 24.44 -7.66
CA HIS A 200 20.95 25.74 -8.27
C HIS A 200 22.35 26.33 -8.30
N ASP A 201 22.73 26.74 -9.51
CA ASP A 201 23.88 27.55 -9.95
C ASP A 201 24.79 28.11 -8.84
#